data_AF-A0A6J4H980-F1
#
_entry.id   AF-A0A6J4H980-F1
#
_cell.length_a   1.000
_cell.length_b   1.000
_cell.length_c   1.000
_cell.angle_alpha   90.00
_cell.angle_beta   90.00
_cell.angle_gamma   90.00
#
_symmetry.space_group_name_H-M   'P 1'
#
loop_
_entity.id
_entity.type
_entity.pdbx_description
1 polymer ?
#
loop_
_entity_poly.entity_id
_entity_poly.type
_entity_poly.pdbx_seq_one_letter_code
_entity_poly.pdbx_strand_id
1 'polypeptide(L)' 'MQAIADARTYALYILTDWDIPFVDDGTRDGEHLRGTMTEHFRVALAARPERSIVVRGTRQNRLSAATAAIDRLVLRP' A
#
# COMPACT_ATOMS: atom_id res chain seq x y z
N MET A 1 1.26 -15.86 12.49
CA MET A 1 1.31 -14.82 11.43
C MET A 1 1.21 -13.42 12.02
N GLN A 2 0.15 -13.09 12.78
CA GLN A 2 -0.03 -11.76 13.40
C GLN A 2 1.13 -11.33 14.31
N ALA A 3 1.55 -12.19 15.25
CA ALA A 3 2.68 -11.89 16.15
C ALA A 3 4.00 -11.54 15.42
N ILE A 4 4.24 -12.11 14.23
CA ILE A 4 5.41 -11.81 13.41
C ILE A 4 5.28 -10.42 12.75
N ALA A 5 4.05 -10.01 12.40
CA ALA A 5 3.79 -8.69 11.86
C ALA A 5 3.87 -7.60 12.94
N ASP A 6 3.38 -7.88 14.14
CA ASP A 6 3.38 -6.93 15.27
C ASP A 6 4.79 -6.67 15.81
N ALA A 7 5.68 -7.65 15.72
CA ALA A 7 7.09 -7.50 16.07
C ALA A 7 7.89 -6.62 15.08
N ARG A 8 7.27 -6.18 13.97
CA ARG A 8 7.92 -5.32 12.98
C ARG A 8 7.29 -3.93 12.98
N THR A 9 8.16 -2.93 13.08
CA THR A 9 7.79 -1.53 12.93
C THR A 9 8.36 -0.99 11.63
N TYR A 10 7.54 -0.25 10.90
CA TYR A 10 7.93 0.38 9.64
C TYR A 10 7.70 1.89 9.72
N ALA A 11 8.58 2.67 9.10
CA ALA A 11 8.43 4.13 9.08
C ALA A 11 7.24 4.60 8.22
N LEU A 12 6.87 3.80 7.21
CA LEU A 12 5.79 4.08 6.27
C LEU A 12 5.28 2.80 5.61
N TYR A 13 3.96 2.68 5.51
CA TYR A 13 3.29 1.73 4.63
C TYR A 13 2.72 2.45 3.40
N ILE A 14 2.87 1.85 2.22
CA ILE A 14 2.37 2.40 0.96
C ILE A 14 1.41 1.37 0.35
N LEU A 15 0.12 1.69 0.33
CA LEU A 15 -0.89 0.86 -0.31
C LEU A 15 -1.15 1.34 -1.74
N THR A 16 -0.85 0.50 -2.72
CA THR A 16 -1.25 0.75 -4.11
C THR A 16 -2.70 0.35 -4.29
N ASP A 17 -3.55 1.32 -4.66
CA ASP A 17 -4.96 1.02 -4.88
C ASP A 17 -5.21 0.23 -6.18
N TRP A 18 -6.40 -0.37 -6.30
CA TRP A 18 -6.77 -1.30 -7.36
C TRP A 18 -7.38 -0.65 -8.60
N ASP A 19 -7.39 0.69 -8.68
CA ASP A 19 -7.85 1.52 -9.81
C ASP A 19 -6.97 1.41 -11.08
N ILE A 20 -6.28 0.29 -11.26
CA ILE A 20 -5.52 -0.06 -12.47
C ILE A 20 -6.17 -1.26 -13.17
N PRO A 21 -6.13 -1.33 -14.51
CA PRO A 21 -6.65 -2.48 -15.25
C PRO A 21 -6.06 -3.79 -14.74
N PHE A 22 -6.92 -4.80 -14.59
CA PHE A 22 -6.45 -6.15 -14.34
C PHE A 22 -5.77 -6.71 -15.58
N VAL A 23 -4.67 -7.43 -15.36
CA VAL A 23 -3.97 -8.19 -16.39
C VAL A 23 -3.74 -9.56 -15.79
N ASP A 24 -4.28 -10.60 -16.41
CA ASP A 24 -4.02 -11.96 -15.99
C ASP A 24 -2.64 -12.39 -16.48
N ASP A 25 -1.71 -12.57 -15.55
CA ASP A 25 -0.35 -13.07 -15.80
C ASP A 25 -0.19 -14.53 -15.33
N GLY A 26 -1.29 -15.21 -15.00
CA GLY A 26 -1.32 -16.58 -14.51
C GLY A 26 -0.97 -16.75 -13.02
N THR A 27 -0.65 -15.66 -12.30
CA THR A 27 -0.24 -15.72 -10.89
C THR A 27 -1.19 -15.01 -9.92
N ARG A 28 -2.24 -14.36 -10.43
CA ARG A 28 -3.13 -13.50 -9.63
C ARG A 28 -4.39 -14.24 -9.18
N ASP A 29 -4.85 -13.92 -7.97
CA ASP A 29 -6.06 -14.51 -7.37
C ASP A 29 -7.39 -14.10 -8.03
N GLY A 30 -7.35 -13.31 -9.12
CA GLY A 30 -8.51 -12.89 -9.91
C GLY A 30 -8.98 -11.45 -9.65
N GLU A 31 -9.63 -10.85 -10.67
CA GLU A 31 -10.02 -9.42 -10.63
C GLU A 31 -11.07 -9.10 -9.56
N HIS A 32 -12.04 -9.99 -9.36
CA HIS A 32 -13.18 -9.80 -8.46
C HIS A 32 -12.79 -9.65 -6.98
N LEU A 33 -11.63 -10.17 -6.57
CA LEU A 33 -11.16 -10.09 -5.18
C LEU A 33 -10.44 -8.78 -4.86
N ARG A 34 -10.00 -8.03 -5.88
CA ARG A 34 -9.10 -6.88 -5.69
C ARG A 34 -9.71 -5.79 -4.82
N GLY A 35 -10.99 -5.50 -5.02
CA GLY A 35 -11.73 -4.52 -4.22
C GLY A 35 -11.79 -4.92 -2.75
N THR A 36 -12.30 -6.12 -2.47
CA THR A 36 -12.44 -6.65 -1.11
C THR A 36 -11.09 -6.76 -0.39
N MET A 37 -10.07 -7.29 -1.07
CA MET A 37 -8.73 -7.42 -0.49
C MET A 37 -8.11 -6.04 -0.20
N THR A 38 -8.29 -5.06 -1.10
CA THR A 38 -7.81 -3.69 -0.84
C THR A 38 -8.47 -3.10 0.39
N GLU A 39 -9.78 -3.33 0.58
CA GLU A 39 -10.48 -2.84 1.77
C GLU A 39 -9.98 -3.49 3.05
N HIS A 40 -9.71 -4.80 3.04
CA HIS A 40 -9.07 -5.47 4.17
C HIS A 40 -7.72 -4.85 4.53
N PHE A 41 -6.90 -4.48 3.54
CA PHE A 41 -5.64 -3.76 3.80
C PHE A 41 -5.87 -2.36 4.37
N ARG A 42 -6.87 -1.61 3.90
CA ARG A 42 -7.20 -0.30 4.47
C ARG A 42 -7.60 -0.41 5.93
N VAL A 43 -8.49 -1.36 6.27
CA VAL A 43 -8.91 -1.61 7.66
C VAL A 43 -7.71 -2.00 8.52
N ALA A 44 -6.86 -2.91 8.04
CA ALA A 44 -5.66 -3.33 8.77
C ALA A 44 -4.68 -2.17 9.00
N LEU A 45 -4.43 -1.34 7.99
CA LEU A 45 -3.54 -0.18 8.11
C LEU A 45 -4.12 0.95 8.97
N ALA A 46 -5.44 1.13 8.99
CA ALA A 46 -6.11 2.11 9.84
C ALA A 46 -6.04 1.74 11.33
N ALA A 47 -5.96 0.44 11.65
CA ALA A 47 -5.76 -0.05 13.01
C ALA A 47 -4.31 0.10 13.51
N ARG A 48 -3.38 0.50 12.63
CA ARG A 48 -1.96 0.61 12.95
C ARG A 48 -1.57 2.06 13.29
N PRO A 49 -0.69 2.27 14.28
CA PRO A 49 -0.22 3.61 14.64
C PRO A 49 0.81 4.16 13.63
N GLU A 50 1.44 3.31 12.81
CA GLU A 50 2.42 3.76 11.83
C GLU A 50 1.77 4.52 10.66
N ARG A 51 2.55 5.40 10.05
CA ARG A 51 2.09 6.20 8.92
C ARG A 51 1.79 5.29 7.73
N SER A 52 0.64 5.51 7.11
CA SER A 52 0.28 4.86 5.85
C SER A 52 -0.22 5.88 4.83
N ILE A 53 0.02 5.61 3.54
CA ILE A 53 -0.55 6.35 2.42
C ILE A 53 -1.17 5.40 1.41
N VAL A 54 -2.18 5.87 0.70
CA VAL A 54 -2.74 5.18 -0.47
C VAL A 54 -2.33 5.94 -1.73
N VAL A 55 -1.75 5.25 -2.71
CA VAL A 55 -1.37 5.82 -4.01
C VAL A 55 -2.30 5.34 -5.11
N ARG A 56 -2.64 6.24 -6.04
CA ARG A 56 -3.68 6.06 -7.07
C ARG A 56 -3.24 6.61 -8.43
N GLY A 57 -4.03 6.30 -9.46
CA GLY A 57 -3.83 6.82 -10.82
C GLY A 57 -2.69 6.13 -11.57
N THR A 58 -2.02 6.91 -12.42
CA THR A 58 -0.95 6.40 -13.31
C THR A 58 0.27 5.91 -12.54
N ARG A 59 1.13 5.13 -13.20
CA ARG A 59 2.43 4.72 -12.67
C ARG A 59 3.24 5.93 -12.18
N GLN A 60 3.25 7.02 -12.94
CA GLN A 60 4.00 8.23 -12.60
C GLN A 60 3.44 8.90 -11.34
N ASN A 61 2.11 9.02 -11.22
CA ASN A 61 1.47 9.61 -10.05
C ASN A 61 1.78 8.80 -8.78
N ARG A 62 1.70 7.47 -8.87
CA ARG A 62 2.02 6.58 -7.75
C ARG A 62 3.47 6.70 -7.31
N LEU A 63 4.39 6.66 -8.28
CA LEU A 63 5.83 6.74 -7.99
C LEU A 63 6.16 8.09 -7.35
N SER A 64 5.67 9.19 -7.92
CA SER A 64 5.89 10.54 -7.38
C SER A 64 5.33 10.70 -5.97
N ALA A 65 4.12 10.21 -5.69
CA ALA A 65 3.53 10.27 -4.36
C ALA A 65 4.30 9.43 -3.34
N ALA A 66 4.72 8.22 -3.74
CA ALA A 66 5.49 7.31 -2.90
C ALA A 66 6.88 7.91 -2.55
N THR A 67 7.62 8.38 -3.55
CA THR A 67 8.96 8.96 -3.33
C THR A 67 8.87 10.24 -2.50
N ALA A 68 7.91 11.12 -2.77
CA ALA A 68 7.72 12.32 -1.96
C ALA A 68 7.41 12.02 -0.49
N ALA A 69 6.66 10.94 -0.21
CA ALA A 69 6.40 10.50 1.16
C ALA A 69 7.65 9.93 1.84
N ILE A 70 8.48 9.19 1.09
CA ILE A 70 9.77 8.67 1.56
C ILE A 70 10.75 9.82 1.84
N ASP A 71 10.86 10.77 0.92
CA ASP A 71 11.73 11.95 1.05
C ASP A 71 11.41 12.74 2.32
N ARG A 72 10.12 12.92 2.64
CA ARG A 72 9.68 13.55 3.91
C ARG A 72 10.06 12.77 5.17
N LEU A 73 10.46 11.51 5.06
CA LEU A 73 10.94 10.70 6.19
C LEU A 73 12.45 10.73 6.29
N VAL A 74 13.15 10.63 5.16
CA VAL A 74 14.61 10.44 5.13
C VAL A 74 15.40 11.73 4.95
N LEU A 75 14.80 12.79 4.39
CA LEU A 75 15.43 14.09 4.16
C LEU A 75 15.09 15.13 5.24
N ARG A 76 14.55 14.70 6.38
CA ARG A 76 14.48 15.60 7.54
C ARG A 76 15.90 15.78 8.11
N PRO A 77 16.29 17.01 8.52
CA PRO A 77 17.50 17.18 9.31
C PRO A 77 17.41 16.42 10.64
#